data_AF-A0A7S1RR28-F1
#
_entry.id   AF-A0A7S1RR28-F1
#
_cell.length_a   1.000
_cell.length_b   1.000
_cell.length_c   1.000
_cell.angle_alpha   90.00
_cell.angle_beta   90.00
_cell.angle_gamma   90.00
#
_symmetry.space_group_name_H-M   'P 1'
#
loop_
_entity.id
_entity.type
_entity.pdbx_description
1 polymer ?
#
loop_
_entity_poly.entity_id
_entity_poly.type
_entity_poly.pdbx_seq_one_letter_code
_entity_poly.pdbx_strand_id
1 'polypeptide(L)'
;GISLPSLDSSTYSWGSDRILAAPGKYRLCWCSKVGFCTRAGDFGAYSGMLQVKGLLGSNLYVYCTLGQPCVVDGIQGEGLQDGDEVRVLTVCGSGKAPVGFENDGKAVAQRGGTRIVVPLTRMPG
;
A
#
# COMPACT_ATOMS: atom_id res chain seq x y z
N GLY A 1 3.60 4.66 16.06
CA GLY A 1 5.03 4.70 16.39
C GLY A 1 5.46 6.12 16.71
N ILE A 2 6.67 6.31 17.21
CA ILE A 2 7.22 7.63 17.57
C ILE A 2 8.12 8.12 16.43
N SER A 3 7.98 9.38 16.02
CA SER A 3 8.82 9.97 14.98
C SER A 3 10.23 10.28 15.51
N LEU A 4 11.18 10.47 14.60
CA LEU A 4 12.42 11.17 14.91
C LEU A 4 12.10 12.61 15.37
N PRO A 5 12.96 13.24 16.19
CA PRO A 5 12.83 14.65 16.53
C PRO A 5 12.86 15.50 15.26
N SER A 6 11.90 16.43 15.14
CA SER A 6 11.88 17.40 14.05
C SER A 6 13.02 18.42 14.24
N LEU A 7 13.79 18.68 13.18
CA LEU A 7 14.89 19.66 13.20
C LEU A 7 14.45 21.07 12.79
N ASP A 8 13.34 21.17 12.06
CA ASP A 8 12.74 22.39 11.54
C ASP A 8 11.41 22.75 12.24
N SER A 9 11.01 21.95 13.24
CA SER A 9 9.75 22.06 13.98
C SER A 9 8.48 21.90 13.12
N SER A 10 8.60 21.43 11.87
CA SER A 10 7.48 21.30 10.94
C SER A 10 7.46 19.96 10.20
N THR A 11 8.62 19.32 10.03
CA THR A 11 8.76 18.03 9.35
C THR A 11 8.99 16.93 10.38
N TYR A 12 8.16 15.88 10.30
CA TYR A 12 8.25 14.69 11.15
C TYR A 12 8.44 13.46 10.27
N SER A 13 9.38 12.58 10.62
CA SER A 13 9.66 11.34 9.88
C SER A 13 9.85 10.17 10.83
N TRP A 14 9.61 8.95 10.35
CA TRP A 14 9.81 7.71 11.11
C TRP A 14 11.05 6.93 10.61
N GLY A 15 12.02 7.62 10.02
CA GLY A 15 13.19 7.02 9.38
C GLY A 15 12.98 6.68 7.90
N SER A 16 13.88 5.85 7.36
CA SER A 16 13.89 5.42 5.95
C SER A 16 13.19 4.08 5.70
N ASP A 17 12.85 3.36 6.75
CA ASP A 17 12.24 2.04 6.62
C ASP A 17 10.82 2.11 6.06
N ARG A 18 10.44 1.08 5.31
CA ARG A 18 9.09 0.97 4.75
C ARG A 18 8.07 0.78 5.88
N ILE A 19 6.95 1.49 5.78
CA ILE A 19 5.83 1.31 6.72
C ILE A 19 5.26 -0.10 6.55
N LEU A 20 5.21 -0.87 7.64
CA LEU A 20 4.62 -2.21 7.70
C LEU A 20 3.28 -2.23 8.45
N ALA A 21 2.76 -1.05 8.83
CA ALA A 21 1.43 -0.94 9.42
C ALA A 21 0.37 -1.38 8.41
N ALA A 22 -0.72 -1.98 8.91
CA ALA A 22 -1.85 -2.31 8.07
C ALA A 22 -2.42 -1.03 7.38
N PRO A 23 -3.02 -1.16 6.19
CA PRO A 23 -3.76 -0.06 5.60
C PRO A 23 -4.87 0.42 6.54
N GLY A 24 -5.06 1.73 6.64
CA GLY A 24 -6.05 2.31 7.54
C GLY A 24 -5.76 3.75 7.94
N LYS A 25 -6.61 4.25 8.84
CA LYS A 25 -6.54 5.62 9.38
C LYS A 25 -6.06 5.60 10.82
N TYR A 26 -5.01 6.35 11.08
CA TYR A 26 -4.36 6.46 12.39
C TYR A 26 -4.40 7.92 12.85
N ARG A 27 -4.55 8.13 14.15
CA ARG A 27 -4.42 9.47 14.74
C ARG A 27 -2.95 9.84 14.83
N LEU A 28 -2.63 11.04 14.38
CA LEU A 28 -1.39 11.71 14.76
C LEU A 28 -1.62 12.37 16.10
N CYS A 29 -0.71 12.08 17.02
CA CYS A 29 -0.70 12.65 18.35
C CYS A 29 0.66 13.29 18.58
N TRP A 30 0.66 14.45 19.26
CA TRP A 30 1.82 15.28 19.48
C TRP A 30 2.18 15.35 20.95
N CYS A 31 3.48 15.50 21.20
CA CYS A 31 4.07 15.73 22.50
C CYS A 31 5.11 16.85 22.38
N SER A 32 5.15 17.75 23.36
CA SER A 32 6.11 18.85 23.42
C SER A 32 7.48 18.34 23.84
N LYS A 33 8.56 18.87 23.23
CA LYS A 33 9.96 18.60 23.63
C LYS A 33 10.23 18.91 25.12
N VAL A 34 9.44 19.79 25.74
CA VAL A 34 9.55 20.11 27.17
C VAL A 34 9.07 18.95 28.05
N GLY A 35 8.25 18.05 27.51
CA GLY A 35 7.79 16.83 28.17
C GLY A 35 8.65 15.59 27.87
N PHE A 36 8.36 14.49 28.55
CA PHE A 36 8.91 13.18 28.25
C PHE A 36 8.10 12.58 27.10
N CYS A 37 8.63 12.49 25.87
CA CYS A 37 7.89 11.94 24.72
C CYS A 37 8.34 10.50 24.42
N THR A 38 8.16 9.59 25.39
CA THR A 38 8.76 8.23 25.34
C THR A 38 7.74 7.11 25.30
N ARG A 39 6.51 7.36 25.76
CA ARG A 39 5.41 6.39 25.85
C ARG A 39 4.20 6.95 25.11
N ALA A 40 3.30 6.06 24.70
CA ALA A 40 2.08 6.46 23.98
C ALA A 40 1.23 7.48 24.75
N GLY A 41 1.15 7.36 26.09
CA GLY A 41 0.40 8.28 26.95
C GLY A 41 0.95 9.72 26.98
N ASP A 42 2.19 9.91 26.58
CA ASP A 42 2.82 11.24 26.55
C ASP A 42 2.33 12.07 25.34
N PHE A 43 1.81 11.40 24.31
CA PHE A 43 1.28 12.01 23.09
C PHE A 43 -0.24 12.22 23.24
N GLY A 44 -0.63 13.12 24.14
CA GLY A 44 -2.04 13.39 24.44
C GLY A 44 -2.73 14.37 23.48
N ALA A 45 -1.96 15.22 22.79
CA ALA A 45 -2.54 16.26 21.94
C ALA A 45 -2.81 15.72 20.53
N TYR A 46 -4.08 15.73 20.10
CA TYR A 46 -4.42 15.36 18.72
C TYR A 46 -3.86 16.38 17.72
N SER A 47 -3.15 15.91 16.69
CA SER A 47 -2.49 16.76 15.69
C SER A 47 -2.85 16.42 14.25
N GLY A 48 -3.74 15.44 14.01
CA GLY A 48 -4.25 15.15 12.67
C GLY A 48 -4.48 13.66 12.43
N MET A 49 -4.59 13.30 11.16
CA MET A 49 -4.80 11.91 10.71
C MET A 49 -3.70 11.51 9.73
N LEU A 50 -3.15 10.33 9.95
CA LEU A 50 -2.28 9.63 9.01
C LEU A 50 -3.09 8.51 8.35
N GLN A 51 -3.16 8.52 7.03
CA GLN A 51 -3.79 7.45 6.26
C GLN A 51 -2.69 6.60 5.61
N VAL A 52 -2.62 5.33 5.97
CA VAL A 52 -1.78 4.33 5.30
C VAL A 52 -2.63 3.71 4.20
N LYS A 53 -2.32 4.03 2.94
CA LYS A 53 -3.02 3.47 1.79
C LYS A 53 -2.57 2.03 1.51
N GLY A 54 -3.49 1.22 1.00
CA GLY A 54 -3.18 -0.13 0.55
C GLY A 54 -4.40 -1.05 0.54
N LEU A 55 -4.23 -2.25 -0.02
CA LEU A 55 -5.28 -3.25 -0.13
C LEU A 55 -5.60 -3.86 1.26
N LEU A 56 -6.88 -3.95 1.59
CA LEU A 56 -7.40 -4.61 2.79
C LEU A 56 -7.65 -6.07 2.43
N GLY A 57 -6.93 -6.97 3.09
CA GLY A 57 -6.96 -8.40 2.78
C GLY A 57 -5.58 -8.90 2.39
N SER A 58 -4.76 -9.20 3.41
CA SER A 58 -3.44 -9.81 3.23
C SER A 58 -3.45 -11.17 2.53
N ASN A 59 -4.64 -11.75 2.31
CA ASN A 59 -4.87 -13.07 1.72
C ASN A 59 -5.86 -13.03 0.55
N LEU A 60 -5.87 -11.98 -0.27
CA LEU A 60 -6.65 -11.99 -1.51
C LEU A 60 -6.13 -13.11 -2.42
N TYR A 61 -6.95 -14.14 -2.63
CA TYR A 61 -6.67 -15.21 -3.60
C TYR A 61 -7.45 -14.95 -4.88
N VAL A 62 -6.71 -14.77 -5.97
CA VAL A 62 -7.26 -14.62 -7.31
C VAL A 62 -6.91 -15.87 -8.10
N TYR A 63 -7.92 -16.49 -8.72
CA TYR A 63 -7.74 -17.61 -9.61
C TYR A 63 -8.02 -17.16 -11.04
N CYS A 64 -7.05 -17.35 -11.93
CA CYS A 64 -7.20 -17.08 -13.35
C CYS A 64 -6.91 -18.34 -14.15
N THR A 65 -7.71 -18.56 -15.20
CA THR A 65 -7.57 -19.73 -16.06
C THR A 65 -6.50 -19.48 -17.12
N LEU A 66 -5.63 -20.46 -17.34
CA LEU A 66 -4.58 -20.36 -18.36
C LEU A 66 -5.20 -20.05 -19.74
N GLY A 67 -4.62 -19.06 -20.44
CA GLY A 67 -5.06 -18.66 -21.77
C GLY A 67 -6.33 -17.80 -21.81
N GLN A 68 -6.86 -17.35 -20.66
CA GLN A 68 -8.03 -16.47 -20.59
C GLN A 68 -7.67 -15.13 -19.93
N PRO A 69 -8.25 -13.99 -20.38
CA PRO A 69 -8.04 -12.70 -19.73
C PRO A 69 -8.33 -12.78 -18.22
N CYS A 70 -7.44 -12.20 -17.42
CA CYS A 70 -7.52 -12.27 -15.96
C CYS A 70 -8.03 -10.91 -15.44
N VAL A 71 -9.26 -10.90 -14.93
CA VAL A 71 -9.86 -9.70 -14.31
C VAL A 71 -10.05 -9.96 -12.83
N VAL A 72 -9.47 -9.09 -12.02
CA VAL A 72 -9.65 -9.07 -10.57
C VAL A 72 -10.61 -7.93 -10.25
N ASP A 73 -11.67 -8.22 -9.51
CA ASP A 73 -12.68 -7.21 -9.17
C ASP A 73 -13.04 -7.33 -7.69
N GLY A 74 -13.68 -6.28 -7.15
CA GLY A 74 -14.10 -6.23 -5.75
C GLY A 74 -12.95 -6.14 -4.76
N ILE A 75 -11.80 -5.61 -5.17
CA ILE A 75 -10.66 -5.38 -4.28
C ILE A 75 -11.05 -4.32 -3.27
N GLN A 76 -10.85 -4.63 -1.99
CA GLN A 76 -11.07 -3.70 -0.89
C GLN A 76 -9.73 -3.12 -0.43
N GLY A 77 -9.75 -1.90 0.09
CA GLY A 77 -8.55 -1.22 0.53
C GLY A 77 -8.82 0.14 1.14
N GLU A 78 -7.80 0.70 1.77
CA GLU A 78 -7.81 2.07 2.27
C GLU A 78 -7.22 3.00 1.20
N GLY A 79 -8.01 3.97 0.75
CA GLY A 79 -7.55 5.03 -0.15
C GLY A 79 -7.11 4.56 -1.53
N LEU A 80 -7.67 3.45 -2.03
CA LEU A 80 -7.49 2.97 -3.41
C LEU A 80 -8.06 3.99 -4.41
N GLN A 81 -7.38 4.16 -5.53
CA GLN A 81 -7.71 5.14 -6.57
C GLN A 81 -7.51 4.56 -7.96
N ASP A 82 -8.20 5.14 -8.94
CA ASP A 82 -7.91 4.87 -10.34
C ASP A 82 -6.48 5.32 -10.66
N GLY A 83 -5.76 4.48 -11.39
CA GLY A 83 -4.35 4.71 -11.68
C GLY A 83 -3.39 4.07 -10.67
N ASP A 84 -3.85 3.54 -9.53
CA ASP A 84 -3.03 2.67 -8.69
C ASP A 84 -2.57 1.45 -9.50
N GLU A 85 -1.40 0.92 -9.19
CA GLU A 85 -0.82 -0.18 -9.97
C GLU A 85 -0.50 -1.38 -9.08
N VAL A 86 -0.72 -2.57 -9.63
CA VAL A 86 -0.22 -3.81 -9.05
C VAL A 86 0.63 -4.54 -10.07
N ARG A 87 1.50 -5.40 -9.57
CA ARG A 87 2.35 -6.22 -10.40
C ARG A 87 2.36 -7.65 -9.90
N VAL A 88 2.14 -8.59 -10.81
CA VAL A 88 2.30 -10.02 -10.53
C VAL A 88 3.78 -10.34 -10.41
N LEU A 89 4.20 -10.83 -9.25
CA LEU A 89 5.59 -11.19 -8.96
C LEU A 89 5.63 -12.54 -8.25
N THR A 90 6.70 -13.31 -8.46
CA THR A 90 6.94 -14.54 -7.68
C THR A 90 7.15 -14.28 -6.19
N VAL A 91 7.74 -13.13 -5.86
CA VAL A 91 7.93 -12.61 -4.49
C VAL A 91 7.72 -11.10 -4.53
N CYS A 92 6.87 -10.55 -3.65
CA CYS A 92 6.63 -9.11 -3.61
C CYS A 92 7.92 -8.34 -3.29
N GLY A 93 8.25 -7.32 -4.09
CA GLY A 93 9.39 -6.42 -3.85
C GLY A 93 10.76 -6.93 -4.32
N SER A 94 10.91 -8.22 -4.65
CA SER A 94 12.20 -8.79 -5.08
C SER A 94 12.12 -9.89 -6.14
N GLY A 95 10.93 -10.44 -6.40
CA GLY A 95 10.71 -11.48 -7.41
C GLY A 95 10.67 -10.95 -8.83
N LYS A 96 10.59 -11.88 -9.80
CA LYS A 96 10.38 -11.57 -11.22
C LYS A 96 8.91 -11.69 -11.58
N ALA A 97 8.47 -11.02 -12.64
CA ALA A 97 7.16 -11.29 -13.20
C ALA A 97 7.16 -12.69 -13.85
N PRO A 98 6.07 -13.48 -13.68
CA PRO A 98 5.93 -14.74 -14.40
C PRO A 98 5.85 -14.53 -15.91
N VAL A 99 6.44 -15.44 -16.69
CA VAL A 99 6.33 -15.46 -18.15
C VAL A 99 4.86 -15.66 -18.56
N GLY A 100 4.39 -14.92 -19.58
CA GLY A 100 3.03 -15.03 -20.12
C GLY A 100 2.08 -13.90 -19.69
N PHE A 101 2.50 -13.04 -18.77
CA PHE A 101 1.79 -11.79 -18.48
C PHE A 101 2.29 -10.65 -19.38
N GLU A 102 1.37 -9.86 -19.93
CA GLU A 102 1.73 -8.63 -20.63
C GLU A 102 2.30 -7.59 -19.66
N ASN A 103 3.02 -6.61 -20.20
CA ASN A 103 3.55 -5.47 -19.45
C ASN A 103 4.32 -5.87 -18.17
N ASP A 104 5.04 -6.99 -18.22
CA ASP A 104 5.86 -7.47 -17.09
C ASP A 104 5.00 -7.72 -15.83
N GLY A 105 3.76 -8.20 -16.03
CA GLY A 105 2.81 -8.51 -14.95
C GLY A 105 2.10 -7.30 -14.36
N LYS A 106 2.28 -6.09 -14.92
CA LYS A 106 1.71 -4.85 -14.41
C LYS A 106 0.26 -4.69 -14.85
N ALA A 107 -0.58 -4.26 -13.91
CA ALA A 107 -1.97 -3.95 -14.13
C ALA A 107 -2.36 -2.66 -13.38
N VAL A 108 -3.25 -1.87 -13.98
CA VAL A 108 -3.70 -0.59 -13.45
C VAL A 108 -5.11 -0.75 -12.90
N ALA A 109 -5.33 -0.18 -11.72
CA ALA A 109 -6.61 -0.18 -11.04
C ALA A 109 -7.58 0.81 -11.70
N GLN A 110 -8.84 0.40 -11.76
CA GLN A 110 -9.96 1.05 -12.40
C GLN A 110 -11.19 0.99 -11.47
N ARG A 111 -12.22 1.79 -11.78
CA ARG A 111 -13.49 1.86 -11.02
C ARG A 111 -13.27 2.21 -9.54
N GLY A 112 -12.67 3.37 -9.29
CA GLY A 112 -12.29 3.81 -7.95
C GLY A 112 -11.23 2.93 -7.30
N GLY A 113 -10.34 2.32 -8.10
CA GLY A 113 -9.27 1.44 -7.63
C GLY A 113 -9.70 0.02 -7.19
N THR A 114 -10.95 -0.36 -7.39
CA THR A 114 -11.51 -1.66 -6.90
C THR A 114 -11.41 -2.79 -7.91
N ARG A 115 -11.11 -2.49 -9.17
CA ARG A 115 -10.97 -3.45 -10.25
C ARG A 115 -9.60 -3.35 -10.90
N ILE A 116 -8.97 -4.49 -11.16
CA ILE A 116 -7.67 -4.59 -11.82
C ILE A 116 -7.79 -5.55 -12.99
N VAL A 117 -7.33 -5.11 -14.16
CA VAL A 117 -7.33 -5.94 -15.38
C VAL A 117 -5.89 -6.34 -15.67
N VAL A 118 -5.61 -7.63 -15.59
CA VAL A 118 -4.29 -8.19 -15.88
C VAL A 118 -4.28 -8.69 -17.34
N PRO A 119 -3.59 -7.99 -18.24
CA PRO A 119 -3.53 -8.40 -19.64
C PRO A 119 -2.63 -9.63 -19.81
N LEU A 120 -3.04 -10.56 -20.69
CA LEU A 120 -2.23 -11.72 -21.07
C LEU A 120 -1.56 -11.48 -22.41
N THR A 121 -0.33 -11.97 -22.58
CA THR A 121 0.30 -11.98 -23.90
C THR A 121 -0.47 -12.90 -24.83
N ARG A 122 -0.77 -12.46 -26.05
CA ARG A 122 -1.02 -13.40 -27.16
C ARG A 122 0.19 -14.34 -27.23
N MET A 123 -0.03 -15.64 -26.99
CA MET A 123 1.03 -16.62 -27.25
C MET A 123 1.42 -16.51 -28.73
N PRO A 124 2.71 -16.37 -29.07
CA PRO A 124 3.14 -16.62 -30.43
C PRO A 124 2.84 -18.10 -30.72
N GLY A 125 2.07 -18.34 -31.78
CA GLY A 125 1.77 -19.68 -32.28
C GLY A 125 2.99 -20.37 -32.87
#